data_AF-A0A965H5V1-F1
#
_entry.id   AF-A0A965H5V1-F1
#
_cell.length_a   1.000
_cell.length_b   1.000
_cell.length_c   1.000
_cell.angle_alpha   90.00
_cell.angle_beta   90.00
_cell.angle_gamma   90.00
#
_symmetry.space_group_name_H-M   'P 1'
#
loop_
_entity.id
_entity.type
_entity.pdbx_description
1 polymer ?
#
loop_
_entity_poly.entity_id
_entity_poly.type
_entity_poly.pdbx_seq_one_letter_code
_entity_poly.pdbx_strand_id
1 'polypeptide(L)'
;YTTDISGLAATRLKAPKPDDYLILPEAISKEPLGPMIRRGDWEFLTIVKWTLFGLIEAEEYGVTSANVDKLRAESKDPPIQRLLGTTGDAGKGKGIDNDWMVKILKAVGNYGEIYARNIGPLGIQRGVNAQWREGGLMYAPPIR
;
A
#
# COMPACT_ATOMS: atom_id res chain seq x y z
N TYR A 1 -24.33 -8.64 13.37
CA TYR A 1 -23.58 -8.58 12.09
C TYR A 1 -22.12 -8.33 12.44
N THR A 2 -21.19 -9.12 11.91
CA THR A 2 -19.75 -9.00 12.18
C THR A 2 -18.98 -9.06 10.86
N THR A 3 -17.94 -8.24 10.74
CA THR A 3 -16.98 -8.19 9.62
C THR A 3 -15.74 -7.43 10.09
N ASP A 4 -14.76 -7.19 9.22
CA ASP A 4 -13.59 -6.38 9.57
C ASP A 4 -13.99 -4.92 9.88
N ILE A 5 -13.13 -4.20 10.61
CA ILE A 5 -13.41 -2.83 11.08
C ILE A 5 -13.71 -1.88 9.90
N SER A 6 -13.06 -2.05 8.76
CA SER A 6 -13.31 -1.20 7.59
C SER A 6 -14.66 -1.51 6.94
N GLY A 7 -15.05 -2.78 6.86
CA GLY A 7 -16.38 -3.22 6.45
C GLY A 7 -17.48 -2.72 7.38
N LEU A 8 -17.25 -2.73 8.70
CA LEU A 8 -18.17 -2.17 9.69
C LEU A 8 -18.33 -0.66 9.52
N ALA A 9 -17.22 0.08 9.36
CA ALA A 9 -17.26 1.53 9.15
C ALA A 9 -17.96 1.91 7.85
N ALA A 10 -17.70 1.19 6.76
CA ALA A 10 -18.37 1.40 5.48
C ALA A 10 -19.88 1.09 5.58
N THR A 11 -20.26 0.05 6.31
CA THR A 11 -21.68 -0.30 6.55
C THR A 11 -22.37 0.78 7.38
N ARG A 12 -21.74 1.27 8.45
CA ARG A 12 -22.26 2.38 9.27
C ARG A 12 -22.51 3.63 8.42
N LEU A 13 -21.56 4.02 7.58
CA LEU A 13 -21.70 5.21 6.71
C LEU A 13 -22.84 5.08 5.68
N LYS A 14 -23.21 3.86 5.30
CA LYS A 14 -24.31 3.60 4.36
C LYS A 14 -25.67 3.48 5.06
N ALA A 15 -25.72 3.45 6.39
CA ALA A 15 -26.97 3.35 7.13
C ALA A 15 -27.79 4.65 7.01
N PRO A 16 -29.13 4.60 7.13
CA PRO A 16 -29.97 5.80 7.06
C PRO A 16 -29.64 6.86 8.12
N LYS A 17 -29.15 6.43 9.29
CA LYS A 17 -28.71 7.27 10.40
C LYS A 17 -27.38 6.73 10.96
N PRO A 18 -26.22 7.08 10.36
CA PRO A 18 -24.93 6.53 10.77
C PRO A 18 -24.59 6.74 12.25
N ASP A 19 -25.06 7.84 12.84
CA ASP A 19 -24.80 8.22 14.23
C ASP A 19 -25.52 7.32 15.25
N ASP A 20 -26.55 6.57 14.83
CA ASP A 20 -27.24 5.61 15.69
C ASP A 20 -26.41 4.32 15.93
N TYR A 21 -25.28 4.15 15.23
CA TYR A 21 -24.48 2.93 15.26
C TYR A 21 -23.08 3.15 15.86
N LEU A 22 -22.80 2.38 16.92
CA LEU A 22 -21.48 2.31 17.54
C LEU A 22 -20.71 1.07 17.05
N ILE A 23 -19.46 1.28 16.64
CA ILE A 23 -18.49 0.19 16.44
C ILE A 23 -17.77 0.00 17.76
N LEU A 24 -17.91 -1.18 18.37
CA LEU A 24 -17.22 -1.51 19.61
C LEU A 24 -15.69 -1.62 19.38
N PRO A 25 -14.87 -1.24 20.36
CA PRO A 25 -13.41 -1.21 20.20
C PRO A 25 -12.76 -2.59 20.14
N GLU A 26 -13.42 -3.64 20.64
CA GLU A 26 -12.87 -4.99 20.69
C GLU A 26 -12.87 -5.68 19.32
N ALA A 27 -11.68 -6.03 18.85
CA ALA A 27 -11.53 -6.95 17.72
C ALA A 27 -11.58 -8.41 18.23
N ILE A 28 -12.49 -9.21 17.68
CA ILE A 28 -12.69 -10.63 18.04
C ILE A 28 -12.07 -11.62 17.04
N SER A 29 -11.49 -11.13 15.94
CA SER A 29 -10.85 -11.95 14.90
C SER A 29 -9.61 -11.26 14.32
N LYS A 30 -8.79 -12.04 13.59
CA LYS A 30 -7.66 -11.54 12.80
C LYS A 30 -8.01 -11.64 11.32
N GLU A 31 -8.17 -10.49 10.65
CA GLU A 31 -8.59 -10.40 9.25
C GLU A 31 -7.51 -9.72 8.37
N PRO A 32 -6.37 -10.38 8.08
CA PRO A 32 -5.31 -9.80 7.26
C PRO A 32 -5.72 -9.80 5.78
N LEU A 33 -6.34 -8.72 5.34
CA LEU A 33 -6.76 -8.55 3.95
C LEU A 33 -5.55 -8.34 3.05
N GLY A 34 -5.45 -9.16 2.00
CA GLY A 34 -4.38 -9.07 1.02
C GLY A 34 -4.83 -9.52 -0.37
N PRO A 35 -4.03 -9.25 -1.40
CA PRO A 35 -4.35 -9.69 -2.76
C PRO A 35 -4.47 -11.21 -2.85
N MET A 36 -5.57 -11.69 -3.44
CA MET A 36 -5.80 -13.11 -3.68
C MET A 36 -5.55 -13.42 -5.15
N ILE A 37 -4.75 -14.46 -5.40
CA ILE A 37 -4.39 -14.89 -6.75
C ILE A 37 -4.60 -16.39 -6.92
N ARG A 38 -4.72 -16.85 -8.17
CA ARG A 38 -4.85 -18.27 -8.49
C ARG A 38 -3.52 -18.99 -8.23
N ARG A 39 -3.58 -20.18 -7.62
CA ARG A 39 -2.40 -21.05 -7.47
C ARG A 39 -1.84 -21.46 -8.83
N GLY A 40 -0.51 -21.48 -8.94
CA GLY A 40 0.21 -21.95 -10.13
C GLY A 40 0.68 -20.84 -11.07
N ASP A 41 0.19 -19.61 -10.88
CA ASP A 41 0.64 -18.44 -11.63
C ASP A 41 1.70 -17.66 -10.86
N TRP A 42 2.96 -18.10 -11.00
CA TRP A 42 4.09 -17.55 -10.25
C TRP A 42 4.55 -16.18 -10.76
N GLU A 43 4.37 -15.90 -12.05
CA GLU A 43 4.71 -14.60 -12.64
C GLU A 43 3.74 -13.54 -12.15
N PHE A 44 2.43 -13.81 -12.20
CA PHE A 44 1.44 -12.88 -11.69
C PHE A 44 1.54 -12.70 -10.17
N LEU A 45 1.81 -13.78 -9.41
CA LEU A 45 2.12 -13.66 -7.98
C LEU A 45 3.26 -12.69 -7.72
N THR A 46 4.32 -12.80 -8.53
CA THR A 46 5.52 -11.97 -8.40
C THR A 46 5.18 -10.50 -8.63
N ILE A 47 4.43 -10.19 -9.69
CA ILE A 47 3.99 -8.82 -10.00
C ILE A 47 3.13 -8.24 -8.87
N VAL A 48 2.10 -8.97 -8.43
CA VAL A 48 1.17 -8.51 -7.38
C VAL A 48 1.89 -8.29 -6.05
N LYS A 49 2.73 -9.24 -5.64
CA LYS A 49 3.51 -9.15 -4.41
C LYS A 49 4.44 -7.93 -4.41
N TRP A 50 5.19 -7.74 -5.49
CA TRP A 50 6.14 -6.62 -5.58
C TRP A 50 5.45 -5.27 -5.77
N THR A 51 4.25 -5.24 -6.37
CA THR A 51 3.41 -4.04 -6.39
C THR A 51 3.07 -3.57 -4.98
N LEU A 52 2.60 -4.47 -4.12
CA LEU A 52 2.29 -4.13 -2.72
C LEU A 52 3.54 -3.67 -1.97
N PHE A 53 4.65 -4.40 -2.08
CA PHE A 53 5.90 -4.03 -1.39
C PHE A 53 6.45 -2.68 -1.87
N GLY A 54 6.43 -2.41 -3.17
CA GLY A 54 6.87 -1.13 -3.71
C GLY A 54 6.01 0.04 -3.23
N LEU A 55 4.70 -0.13 -3.07
CA LEU A 55 3.82 0.91 -2.51
C LEU A 55 4.15 1.24 -1.04
N ILE A 56 4.48 0.21 -0.25
CA ILE A 56 4.86 0.35 1.16
C ILE A 56 6.25 0.99 1.28
N GLU A 57 7.23 0.52 0.49
CA GLU A 57 8.60 1.05 0.48
C GLU A 57 8.65 2.49 -0.06
N ALA A 58 7.81 2.84 -1.03
CA ALA A 58 7.67 4.23 -1.50
C ALA A 58 7.18 5.17 -0.39
N GLU A 59 6.21 4.76 0.41
CA GLU A 59 5.79 5.52 1.59
C GLU A 59 6.93 5.65 2.60
N GLU A 60 7.68 4.57 2.83
CA GLU A 60 8.84 4.57 3.74
C GLU A 60 9.90 5.59 3.32
N TYR A 61 10.17 5.74 2.02
CA TYR A 61 11.12 6.72 1.49
C TYR A 61 10.51 8.09 1.18
N GLY A 62 9.24 8.33 1.49
CA GLY A 62 8.57 9.60 1.21
C GLY A 62 8.39 9.90 -0.28
N VAL A 63 8.40 8.86 -1.12
CA VAL A 63 8.11 8.98 -2.55
C VAL A 63 6.59 8.99 -2.72
N THR A 64 6.07 10.05 -3.33
CA THR A 64 4.64 10.28 -3.53
C THR A 64 4.31 10.43 -5.00
N SER A 65 3.02 10.37 -5.34
CA SER A 65 2.54 10.71 -6.68
C SER A 65 3.00 12.10 -7.15
N ALA A 66 3.16 13.05 -6.23
CA ALA A 66 3.54 14.43 -6.53
C ALA A 66 5.05 14.65 -6.75
N ASN A 67 5.92 13.82 -6.17
CA ASN A 67 7.38 14.02 -6.25
C ASN A 67 8.13 12.94 -7.06
N VAL A 68 7.45 11.89 -7.51
CA VAL A 68 8.07 10.73 -8.16
C VAL A 68 8.93 11.10 -9.38
N ASP A 69 8.48 12.02 -10.22
CA ASP A 69 9.24 12.45 -11.40
C ASP A 69 10.51 13.21 -11.02
N LYS A 70 10.40 14.11 -10.04
CA LYS A 70 11.54 14.86 -9.52
C LYS A 70 12.57 13.91 -8.91
N LEU A 71 12.13 12.98 -8.05
CA LEU A 71 13.01 12.02 -7.41
C LEU A 71 13.66 11.08 -8.43
N ARG A 72 12.95 10.68 -9.48
CA ARG A 72 13.52 9.89 -10.58
C ARG A 72 14.64 10.64 -11.30
N ALA A 73 14.47 11.94 -11.55
CA ALA A 73 15.47 12.73 -12.27
C ALA A 73 16.69 13.09 -11.39
N GLU A 74 16.47 13.39 -10.11
CA GLU A 74 17.45 14.10 -9.29
C GLU A 74 18.03 13.28 -8.13
N SER A 75 17.31 12.26 -7.64
CA SER A 75 17.70 11.57 -6.41
C SER A 75 19.07 10.90 -6.53
N LYS A 76 19.86 11.04 -5.47
CA LYS A 76 21.16 10.37 -5.28
C LYS A 76 21.09 9.26 -4.24
N ASP A 77 19.92 9.04 -3.63
CA ASP A 77 19.71 8.02 -2.63
C ASP A 77 19.55 6.63 -3.30
N PRO A 78 20.50 5.68 -3.09
CA PRO A 78 20.49 4.41 -3.82
C PRO A 78 19.20 3.58 -3.65
N PRO A 79 18.60 3.44 -2.46
CA PRO A 79 17.25 2.90 -2.31
C PRO A 79 16.18 3.52 -3.23
N ILE A 80 16.08 4.86 -3.26
CA ILE A 80 15.12 5.56 -4.12
C ILE A 80 15.43 5.29 -5.60
N GLN A 81 16.71 5.31 -5.98
CA GLN A 81 17.12 5.04 -7.36
C GLN A 81 16.74 3.63 -7.82
N ARG A 82 16.88 2.60 -6.97
CA ARG A 82 16.46 1.24 -7.27
C ARG A 82 14.94 1.11 -7.35
N LEU A 83 14.23 1.71 -6.39
CA LEU A 83 12.77 1.75 -6.37
C LEU A 83 12.22 2.36 -7.67
N LEU A 84 12.82 3.45 -8.15
CA LEU A 84 12.37 4.19 -9.34
C LEU A 84 12.99 3.70 -10.66
N GLY A 85 13.79 2.64 -10.61
CA GLY A 85 14.37 2.01 -11.79
C GLY A 85 15.43 2.84 -12.52
N THR A 86 16.08 3.78 -11.82
CA THR A 86 17.21 4.55 -12.37
C THR A 86 18.55 3.83 -12.17
N THR A 87 18.58 2.83 -11.29
CA THR A 87 19.70 1.90 -11.11
C THR A 87 19.19 0.48 -10.91
N GLY A 88 20.01 -0.51 -11.28
CA GLY A 88 19.61 -1.93 -11.24
C GLY A 88 18.53 -2.29 -12.25
N ASP A 89 18.09 -3.56 -12.23
CA ASP A 89 17.14 -4.14 -13.19
C ASP A 89 15.96 -4.85 -12.48
N ALA A 90 15.44 -4.24 -11.42
CA ALA A 90 14.39 -4.85 -10.58
C ALA A 90 13.13 -5.26 -11.35
N GLY A 91 12.80 -4.56 -12.45
CA GLY A 91 11.67 -4.92 -13.33
C GLY A 91 11.95 -6.15 -14.20
N LYS A 92 13.18 -6.31 -14.70
CA LYS A 92 13.55 -7.39 -15.64
C LYS A 92 13.34 -8.78 -15.04
N GLY A 93 13.70 -8.96 -13.77
CA GLY A 93 13.46 -10.22 -13.05
C GLY A 93 11.98 -10.56 -12.82
N LYS A 94 11.07 -9.64 -13.12
CA LYS A 94 9.61 -9.81 -13.01
C LYS A 94 8.91 -9.75 -14.38
N GLY A 95 9.66 -9.67 -15.48
CA GLY A 95 9.11 -9.57 -16.84
C GLY A 95 8.43 -8.24 -17.17
N ILE A 96 8.73 -7.16 -16.43
CA ILE A 96 8.12 -5.84 -16.61
C ILE A 96 9.20 -4.76 -16.79
N ASP A 97 8.80 -3.60 -17.32
CA ASP A 97 9.70 -2.45 -17.49
C ASP A 97 10.30 -2.00 -16.15
N ASN A 98 11.54 -1.53 -16.16
CA ASN A 98 12.23 -1.14 -14.93
C ASN A 98 11.61 0.08 -14.23
N ASP A 99 10.79 0.86 -14.95
CA ASP A 99 10.08 2.02 -14.41
C ASP A 99 8.67 1.72 -13.88
N TRP A 100 8.34 0.44 -13.69
CA TRP A 100 7.04 -0.02 -13.20
C TRP A 100 6.55 0.72 -11.95
N MET A 101 7.41 0.99 -10.97
CA MET A 101 7.02 1.75 -9.78
C MET A 101 6.70 3.20 -10.06
N VAL A 102 7.39 3.84 -11.02
CA VAL A 102 7.07 5.21 -11.43
C VAL A 102 5.66 5.25 -12.01
N LYS A 103 5.31 4.26 -12.85
CA LYS A 103 3.96 4.12 -13.44
C LYS A 103 2.91 3.92 -12.34
N ILE A 104 3.17 3.04 -11.37
CA ILE A 104 2.24 2.77 -10.25
C ILE A 104 2.05 4.01 -9.38
N LEU A 105 3.13 4.66 -8.94
CA LEU A 105 3.06 5.80 -8.03
C LEU A 105 2.37 6.99 -8.68
N LYS A 106 2.55 7.21 -9.99
CA LYS A 106 1.78 8.20 -10.73
C LYS A 106 0.29 7.89 -10.77
N ALA A 107 -0.07 6.61 -10.90
CA ALA A 107 -1.45 6.20 -11.05
C ALA A 107 -2.22 6.26 -9.72
N VAL A 108 -1.61 5.82 -8.61
CA VAL A 108 -2.33 5.60 -7.35
C VAL A 108 -1.69 6.25 -6.11
N GLY A 109 -0.46 6.74 -6.22
CA GLY A 109 0.35 7.17 -5.07
C GLY A 109 0.95 5.98 -4.31
N ASN A 110 1.64 6.27 -3.21
CA ASN A 110 2.16 5.26 -2.29
C ASN A 110 1.07 4.68 -1.37
N TYR A 111 1.43 3.72 -0.52
CA TYR A 111 0.48 3.07 0.39
C TYR A 111 -0.24 4.06 1.32
N GLY A 112 0.48 5.03 1.87
CA GLY A 112 -0.08 6.07 2.74
C GLY A 112 -1.09 6.97 2.00
N GLU A 113 -0.80 7.36 0.76
CA GLU A 113 -1.72 8.14 -0.09
C GLU A 113 -3.01 7.35 -0.39
N ILE A 114 -2.87 6.06 -0.71
CA ILE A 114 -4.01 5.16 -0.96
C ILE A 114 -4.85 5.03 0.32
N TYR A 115 -4.23 4.81 1.47
CA TYR A 115 -4.92 4.69 2.75
C TYR A 115 -5.65 5.98 3.11
N ALA A 116 -4.96 7.12 3.04
CA ALA A 116 -5.52 8.43 3.40
C ALA A 116 -6.72 8.78 2.52
N ARG A 117 -6.68 8.50 1.22
CA ARG A 117 -7.77 8.79 0.29
C ARG A 117 -9.00 7.91 0.49
N ASN A 118 -8.82 6.63 0.84
CA ASN A 118 -9.92 5.65 0.84
C ASN A 118 -10.43 5.29 2.24
N ILE A 119 -9.52 5.15 3.21
CA ILE A 119 -9.83 4.70 4.57
C ILE A 119 -9.87 5.89 5.55
N GLY A 120 -9.08 6.93 5.30
CA GLY A 120 -9.09 8.17 6.10
C GLY A 120 -10.49 8.76 6.31
N PRO A 121 -11.36 8.90 5.29
CA PRO A 121 -12.72 9.41 5.45
C PRO A 121 -13.63 8.56 6.33
N LEU A 122 -13.26 7.30 6.61
CA LEU A 122 -14.00 6.41 7.51
C LEU A 122 -13.70 6.69 8.99
N GLY A 123 -12.75 7.59 9.29
CA GLY A 123 -12.28 7.88 10.64
C GLY A 123 -11.44 6.77 11.25
N ILE A 124 -10.94 5.83 10.43
CA ILE A 124 -10.12 4.71 10.89
C ILE A 124 -8.66 5.15 10.91
N GLN A 125 -8.03 5.06 12.08
CA GLN A 125 -6.60 5.28 12.24
C GLN A 125 -5.79 4.13 11.62
N ARG A 126 -4.56 4.42 11.20
CA ARG A 126 -3.65 3.44 10.58
C ARG A 126 -3.50 2.16 11.40
N GLY A 127 -3.27 2.28 12.71
CA GLY A 127 -3.11 1.13 13.60
C GLY A 127 -2.06 0.14 13.07
N VAL A 128 -2.43 -1.14 12.98
CA VAL A 128 -1.56 -2.17 12.40
C VAL A 128 -1.17 -1.92 10.93
N ASN A 129 -1.90 -1.08 10.21
CA ASN A 129 -1.56 -0.66 8.84
C ASN A 129 -0.57 0.52 8.79
N ALA A 130 -0.08 1.02 9.93
CA ALA A 130 1.02 1.99 9.95
C ALA A 130 2.32 1.34 9.45
N GLN A 131 3.29 2.18 9.08
CA GLN A 131 4.63 1.73 8.75
C GLN A 131 5.25 0.99 9.94
N TRP A 132 6.08 -0.02 9.67
CA TRP A 132 6.74 -0.79 10.72
C TRP A 132 7.54 0.09 11.69
N ARG A 133 8.20 1.14 11.16
CA ARG A 133 8.96 2.13 11.95
C ARG A 133 8.07 3.10 12.76
N GLU A 134 6.76 3.05 12.54
CA GLU A 134 5.73 3.85 13.23
C GLU A 134 4.87 2.97 14.16
N GLY A 135 5.33 1.76 14.47
CA GLY A 135 4.63 0.82 15.36
C GLY A 135 3.54 -0.02 14.70
N GLY A 136 3.42 0.03 13.36
CA GLY A 136 2.53 -0.84 12.60
C GLY A 136 3.20 -2.13 12.10
N LEU A 137 2.53 -2.84 11.21
CA LEU A 137 2.97 -4.12 10.64
C LEU A 137 3.28 -4.03 9.13
N MET A 138 3.10 -2.87 8.50
CA MET A 138 3.42 -2.71 7.09
C MET A 138 4.94 -2.65 6.92
N TYR A 139 5.51 -3.78 6.51
CA TYR A 139 6.94 -3.97 6.27
C TYR A 139 7.14 -4.52 4.86
N ALA A 140 7.92 -3.82 4.04
CA ALA A 140 8.31 -4.28 2.72
C ALA A 140 9.74 -4.84 2.74
N PRO A 141 9.97 -6.03 2.16
CA PRO A 141 11.31 -6.43 1.77
C PRO A 141 11.89 -5.40 0.80
N PRO A 142 13.18 -5.02 0.93
CA PRO A 142 13.74 -3.95 0.14
C PRO A 142 13.85 -4.35 -1.34
N ILE A 143 13.50 -3.45 -2.25
CA ILE A 143 13.75 -3.64 -3.69
C ILE A 143 15.27 -3.52 -3.94
N ARG A 144 15.91 -4.67 -4.14
CA ARG A 144 17.35 -4.85 -4.36
C ARG A 144 17.61 -5.88 -5.45
#